data_AF-A0A1J7JM32-F1
#
_entry.id   AF-A0A1J7JM32-F1
#
_cell.length_a   1.000
_cell.length_b   1.000
_cell.length_c   1.000
_cell.angle_alpha   90.00
_cell.angle_beta   90.00
_cell.angle_gamma   90.00
#
_symmetry.space_group_name_H-M   'P 1'
#
loop_
_entity.id
_entity.type
_entity.pdbx_description
1 polymer ?
#
loop_
_entity_poly.entity_id
_entity_poly.type
_entity_poly.pdbx_seq_one_letter_code
_entity_poly.pdbx_strand_id
1 'polypeptide(L)'
;MAAPRLLHSVRPLVRRPLSLQQSITLSRHTRIPLSRSLFTTPAQTSLPQPKPPLYRRLLSATTRAVLFTTLGFLIAMAPAASALDSILHPVSDADSLTAFVPSDPESQEIETLITSLPLAQSLRQNPDFSESRPHMKLPPAWRAHNLTAGTLLGPGRVTVPPLAFAEAGGKSYVQIFHVGSDLCGHVGIVHGGFLATVLDEGLARCCFAALPHGVGLTAKLEINYKAPAYADQVLVLRATTTKVEGRKAWVEGHIETLPKEDGAEPTVLASASALYISPRGAEKMAKVYSVQ
;
A
#
# COMPACT_ATOMS: atom_id res chain seq x y z
N MET A 1 -37.10 9.41 51.05
CA MET A 1 -36.88 8.08 50.42
C MET A 1 -35.55 8.14 49.67
N ALA A 2 -34.51 7.59 50.28
CA ALA A 2 -33.14 7.58 49.75
C ALA A 2 -32.86 6.17 49.18
N ALA A 3 -32.37 6.11 47.94
CA ALA A 3 -31.96 4.87 47.29
C ALA A 3 -30.42 4.76 47.28
N PRO A 4 -29.84 3.55 47.36
CA PRO A 4 -28.49 3.35 47.89
C PRO A 4 -27.41 3.36 46.80
N ARG A 5 -26.23 3.87 47.19
CA ARG A 5 -24.96 3.76 46.46
C ARG A 5 -24.47 2.30 46.47
N LEU A 6 -24.27 1.70 45.30
CA LEU A 6 -23.56 0.45 45.14
C LEU A 6 -22.04 0.73 45.02
N LEU A 7 -21.32 0.44 46.11
CA LEU A 7 -19.87 0.34 46.16
C LEU A 7 -19.46 -1.02 45.59
N HIS A 8 -18.83 -1.06 44.41
CA HIS A 8 -18.15 -2.27 43.97
C HIS A 8 -16.78 -2.39 44.66
N SER A 9 -16.74 -3.33 45.59
CA SER A 9 -15.58 -3.86 46.30
C SER A 9 -14.53 -4.40 45.32
N VAL A 10 -13.37 -3.75 45.25
CA VAL A 10 -12.14 -4.34 44.69
C VAL A 10 -11.52 -5.23 45.77
N ARG A 11 -11.57 -6.56 45.58
CA ARG A 11 -10.74 -7.51 46.35
C ARG A 11 -9.56 -7.97 45.48
N PRO A 12 -8.37 -8.17 46.10
CA PRO A 12 -7.14 -8.43 45.37
C PRO A 12 -7.04 -9.91 44.99
N LEU A 13 -6.82 -10.21 43.71
CA LEU A 13 -6.51 -11.55 43.24
C LEU A 13 -4.99 -11.78 43.33
N VAL A 14 -4.62 -12.41 44.44
CA VAL A 14 -3.71 -13.56 44.57
C VAL A 14 -2.50 -13.61 43.61
N ARG A 15 -1.33 -13.43 44.22
CA ARG A 15 0.01 -13.75 43.72
C ARG A 15 0.07 -15.13 43.04
N ARG A 16 0.50 -15.17 41.77
CA ARG A 16 1.02 -16.40 41.13
C ARG A 16 2.47 -16.63 41.58
N PRO A 17 2.81 -17.82 42.12
CA PRO A 17 4.20 -18.21 42.29
C PRO A 17 4.74 -18.96 41.07
N LEU A 18 6.04 -18.73 40.85
CA LEU A 18 7.09 -19.70 40.56
C LEU A 18 7.18 -20.33 39.17
N SER A 19 8.32 -19.99 38.57
CA SER A 19 9.05 -20.66 37.50
C SER A 19 9.08 -22.18 37.65
N LEU A 20 8.81 -22.89 36.56
CA LEU A 20 9.30 -24.24 36.38
C LEU A 20 10.83 -24.22 36.28
N GLN A 21 11.50 -24.48 37.40
CA GLN A 21 12.86 -25.02 37.40
C GLN A 21 12.79 -26.44 36.84
N GLN A 22 13.36 -26.66 35.66
CA GLN A 22 13.73 -28.00 35.24
C GLN A 22 14.91 -28.47 36.09
N SER A 23 14.61 -29.32 37.06
CA SER A 23 15.57 -30.06 37.85
C SER A 23 16.30 -31.09 36.97
N ILE A 24 17.58 -30.86 36.71
CA ILE A 24 18.49 -31.85 36.13
C ILE A 24 18.90 -32.80 37.26
N THR A 25 18.37 -34.02 37.23
CA THR A 25 18.82 -35.11 38.09
C THR A 25 20.22 -35.57 37.66
N LEU A 26 21.21 -35.37 38.53
CA LEU A 26 22.54 -35.95 38.39
C LEU A 26 22.45 -37.46 38.67
N SER A 27 22.33 -38.27 37.61
CA SER A 27 22.57 -39.71 37.70
C SER A 27 24.05 -39.97 37.96
N ARG A 28 24.33 -40.43 39.18
CA ARG A 28 25.64 -40.86 39.66
C ARG A 28 25.93 -42.25 39.06
N HIS A 29 26.52 -42.29 37.87
CA HIS A 29 27.04 -43.55 37.32
C HIS A 29 28.43 -43.86 37.87
N THR A 30 28.48 -44.99 38.56
CA THR A 30 29.65 -45.75 39.00
C THR A 30 30.66 -45.90 37.86
N ARG A 31 31.92 -45.52 38.13
CA ARG A 31 33.05 -45.77 37.23
C ARG A 31 33.38 -47.26 37.25
N ILE A 32 33.05 -47.96 36.16
CA ILE A 32 33.64 -49.26 35.81
C ILE A 32 34.93 -48.94 35.03
N PRO A 33 36.10 -49.49 35.38
CA PRO A 33 37.30 -49.26 34.60
C PRO A 33 37.21 -50.12 33.33
N LEU A 34 36.87 -49.51 32.19
CA LEU A 34 37.10 -50.14 30.89
C LEU A 34 38.61 -50.06 30.60
N SER A 35 39.28 -51.19 30.66
CA SER A 35 40.61 -51.40 30.08
C SER A 35 40.55 -51.04 28.59
N ARG A 36 41.11 -49.88 28.24
CA ARG A 36 41.21 -49.41 26.85
C ARG A 36 42.32 -50.22 26.18
N SER A 37 41.97 -51.32 25.53
CA SER A 37 42.87 -51.99 24.59
C SER A 37 43.19 -51.01 23.46
N LEU A 38 44.43 -50.54 23.41
CA LEU A 38 44.94 -49.73 22.31
C LEU A 38 45.16 -50.64 21.11
N PHE A 39 44.12 -50.83 20.29
CA PHE A 39 44.32 -51.28 18.92
C PHE A 39 44.77 -50.09 18.09
N THR A 40 46.08 -49.95 17.91
CA THR A 40 46.67 -49.11 16.86
C THR A 40 46.25 -49.66 15.50
N THR A 41 45.29 -49.00 14.86
CA THR A 41 45.04 -49.17 13.43
C THR A 41 46.27 -48.65 12.68
N PRO A 42 46.90 -49.41 11.77
CA PRO A 42 47.96 -48.86 10.95
C PRO A 42 47.38 -47.72 10.12
N ALA A 43 47.99 -46.54 10.22
CA ALA A 43 47.65 -45.41 9.36
C ALA A 43 47.86 -45.86 7.90
N GLN A 44 46.77 -45.94 7.14
CA GLN A 44 46.88 -46.01 5.68
C GLN A 44 47.50 -44.71 5.20
N THR A 45 48.77 -44.77 4.80
CA THR A 45 49.47 -43.71 4.09
C THR A 45 48.79 -43.55 2.73
N SER A 46 47.75 -42.71 2.67
CA SER A 46 47.22 -42.28 1.37
C SER A 46 48.29 -41.45 0.67
N LEU A 47 48.62 -41.84 -0.57
CA LEU A 47 49.56 -41.09 -1.40
C LEU A 47 49.05 -39.65 -1.57
N PRO A 48 49.91 -38.62 -1.46
CA PRO A 48 49.50 -37.24 -1.66
C PRO A 48 48.95 -37.06 -3.08
N GLN A 49 47.66 -36.74 -3.17
CA GLN A 49 46.99 -36.42 -4.43
C GLN A 49 47.72 -35.24 -5.11
N PRO A 50 48.02 -35.31 -6.42
CA PRO A 50 48.72 -34.24 -7.10
C PRO A 50 47.90 -32.95 -7.06
N LYS A 51 48.47 -31.94 -6.42
CA LYS A 51 47.90 -30.58 -6.37
C LYS A 51 47.82 -30.05 -7.82
N PRO A 52 46.66 -29.60 -8.32
CA PRO A 52 46.57 -29.05 -9.67
C PRO A 52 47.54 -27.86 -9.84
N PRO A 53 48.11 -27.66 -11.04
CA PRO A 53 49.09 -26.61 -11.29
C PRO A 53 48.51 -25.22 -11.03
N LEU A 54 49.37 -24.29 -10.60
CA LEU A 54 48.99 -22.94 -10.14
C LEU A 54 48.12 -22.18 -11.16
N TYR A 55 48.40 -22.30 -12.47
CA TYR A 55 47.61 -21.66 -13.51
C TYR A 55 46.16 -22.19 -13.57
N ARG A 56 45.92 -23.51 -13.37
CA ARG A 56 44.55 -24.07 -13.30
C ARG A 56 43.82 -23.60 -12.06
N ARG A 57 44.53 -23.43 -10.95
CA ARG A 57 43.96 -22.88 -9.70
C ARG A 57 43.59 -21.41 -9.87
N LEU A 58 44.49 -20.58 -10.43
CA LEU A 58 44.22 -19.18 -10.73
C LEU A 58 43.05 -19.04 -11.71
N LEU A 59 43.09 -19.78 -12.83
CA LEU A 59 42.02 -19.76 -13.83
C LEU A 59 40.68 -20.17 -13.21
N SER A 60 40.66 -21.25 -12.41
CA SER A 60 39.42 -21.67 -11.73
C SER A 60 38.92 -20.65 -10.70
N ALA A 61 39.82 -19.92 -10.04
CA ALA A 61 39.47 -18.91 -9.05
C ALA A 61 38.95 -17.63 -9.73
N THR A 62 39.59 -17.20 -10.81
CA THR A 62 39.14 -16.05 -11.61
C THR A 62 37.82 -16.35 -12.31
N THR A 63 37.63 -17.55 -12.88
CA THR A 63 36.35 -17.94 -13.50
C THR A 63 35.24 -17.96 -12.47
N ARG A 64 35.48 -18.51 -11.27
CA ARG A 64 34.50 -18.46 -10.16
C ARG A 64 34.23 -17.02 -9.73
N ALA A 65 35.25 -16.18 -9.56
CA ALA A 65 35.10 -14.79 -9.16
C ALA A 65 34.28 -13.99 -10.18
N VAL A 66 34.58 -14.13 -11.48
CA VAL A 66 33.80 -13.51 -12.56
C VAL A 66 32.36 -14.02 -12.51
N LEU A 67 32.15 -15.34 -12.47
CA LEU A 67 30.81 -15.94 -12.43
C LEU A 67 29.97 -15.40 -11.25
N PHE A 68 30.52 -15.43 -10.03
CA PHE A 68 29.80 -14.95 -8.84
C PHE A 68 29.60 -13.43 -8.84
N THR A 69 30.54 -12.66 -9.40
CA THR A 69 30.39 -11.20 -9.51
C THR A 69 29.35 -10.84 -10.57
N THR A 70 29.35 -11.50 -11.73
CA THR A 70 28.35 -11.28 -12.78
C THR A 70 26.98 -11.74 -12.31
N LEU A 71 26.88 -12.91 -11.68
CA LEU A 71 25.62 -13.41 -11.15
C LEU A 71 25.10 -12.52 -10.01
N GLY A 72 25.98 -12.10 -9.10
CA GLY A 72 25.65 -11.15 -8.04
C GLY A 72 25.19 -9.80 -8.57
N PHE A 73 25.85 -9.28 -9.61
CA PHE A 73 25.47 -8.03 -10.27
C PHE A 73 24.11 -8.16 -10.98
N LEU A 74 23.87 -9.24 -11.72
CA LEU A 74 22.59 -9.48 -12.38
C LEU A 74 21.43 -9.58 -11.37
N ILE A 75 21.62 -10.29 -10.26
CA ILE A 75 20.63 -10.39 -9.19
C ILE A 75 20.40 -9.03 -8.53
N ALA A 76 21.46 -8.28 -8.23
CA ALA A 76 21.35 -6.95 -7.63
C ALA A 76 20.69 -5.92 -8.56
N MET A 77 20.84 -6.09 -9.87
CA MET A 77 20.29 -5.17 -10.87
C MET A 77 18.87 -5.51 -11.32
N ALA A 78 18.38 -6.73 -11.08
CA ALA A 78 17.04 -7.14 -11.50
C ALA A 78 15.91 -6.21 -11.00
N PRO A 79 15.88 -5.76 -9.73
CA PRO A 79 14.86 -4.79 -9.27
C PRO A 79 14.97 -3.41 -9.94
N ALA A 80 16.16 -2.99 -10.34
CA ALA A 80 16.37 -1.72 -11.01
C ALA A 80 16.02 -1.79 -12.51
N ALA A 81 16.21 -2.94 -13.15
CA ALA A 81 15.78 -3.18 -14.52
C ALA A 81 14.25 -3.12 -14.66
N SER A 82 13.51 -3.76 -13.74
CA SER A 82 12.04 -3.70 -13.73
C SER A 82 11.51 -2.30 -13.38
N ALA A 83 12.20 -1.58 -12.48
CA ALA A 83 11.87 -0.18 -12.20
C ALA A 83 12.07 0.72 -13.44
N LEU A 84 13.16 0.52 -14.19
CA LEU A 84 13.43 1.30 -15.41
C LEU A 84 12.41 1.00 -16.52
N ASP A 85 12.05 -0.27 -16.72
CA ASP A 85 11.02 -0.67 -17.67
C ASP A 85 9.68 0.01 -17.38
N SER A 86 9.28 0.05 -16.10
CA SER A 86 8.03 0.71 -15.69
C SER A 86 8.03 2.23 -15.90
N ILE A 87 9.20 2.88 -15.92
CA ILE A 87 9.34 4.30 -16.23
C ILE A 87 9.24 4.54 -17.74
N LEU A 88 9.82 3.64 -18.55
CA LEU A 88 9.79 3.74 -20.01
C LEU A 88 8.43 3.40 -20.59
N HIS A 89 7.71 2.47 -19.97
CA HIS A 89 6.40 1.97 -20.39
C HIS A 89 5.37 2.21 -19.29
N PRO A 90 4.83 3.44 -19.17
CA PRO A 90 3.84 3.75 -18.15
C PRO A 90 2.56 2.95 -18.39
N VAL A 91 1.97 2.45 -17.30
CA VAL A 91 0.72 1.68 -17.32
C VAL A 91 -0.43 2.57 -17.84
N SER A 92 -1.15 2.07 -18.85
CA SER A 92 -2.32 2.76 -19.41
C SER A 92 -3.53 2.72 -18.48
N ASP A 93 -4.54 3.56 -18.75
CA ASP A 93 -5.83 3.53 -18.04
C ASP A 93 -6.47 2.12 -18.11
N ALA A 94 -6.52 1.53 -19.29
CA ALA A 94 -7.11 0.20 -19.52
C ALA A 94 -6.33 -0.91 -18.78
N ASP A 95 -4.99 -0.87 -18.83
CA ASP A 95 -4.17 -1.86 -18.12
C ASP A 95 -4.29 -1.72 -16.60
N SER A 96 -4.46 -0.49 -16.10
CA SER A 96 -4.63 -0.25 -14.67
C SER A 96 -5.90 -0.92 -14.10
N LEU A 97 -6.94 -1.06 -14.92
CA LEU A 97 -8.21 -1.68 -14.52
C LEU A 97 -8.08 -3.19 -14.31
N THR A 98 -7.22 -3.86 -15.07
CA THR A 98 -7.01 -5.32 -14.99
C THR A 98 -5.84 -5.71 -14.09
N ALA A 99 -5.02 -4.75 -13.66
CA ALA A 99 -3.82 -5.00 -12.86
C ALA A 99 -4.11 -5.46 -11.41
N PHE A 100 -5.30 -5.18 -10.87
CA PHE A 100 -5.68 -5.61 -9.53
C PHE A 100 -6.47 -6.91 -9.59
N VAL A 101 -6.01 -7.93 -8.87
CA VAL A 101 -6.70 -9.21 -8.70
C VAL A 101 -7.04 -9.37 -7.22
N PRO A 102 -8.33 -9.35 -6.84
CA PRO A 102 -8.74 -9.60 -5.46
C PRO A 102 -8.21 -10.94 -4.95
N SER A 103 -7.56 -10.93 -3.79
CA SER A 103 -6.94 -12.13 -3.20
C SER A 103 -7.82 -12.87 -2.19
N ASP A 104 -8.89 -12.23 -1.73
CA ASP A 104 -9.75 -12.69 -0.64
C ASP A 104 -11.23 -12.38 -0.92
N PRO A 105 -12.17 -13.07 -0.25
CA PRO A 105 -13.61 -12.92 -0.51
C PRO A 105 -14.15 -11.50 -0.29
N GLU A 106 -13.66 -10.78 0.74
CA GLU A 106 -14.10 -9.41 1.03
C GLU A 106 -13.71 -8.48 -0.12
N SER A 107 -12.44 -8.53 -0.54
CA SER A 107 -11.96 -7.76 -1.69
C SER A 107 -12.73 -8.07 -2.97
N GLN A 108 -13.12 -9.33 -3.19
CA GLN A 108 -13.89 -9.72 -4.37
C GLN A 108 -15.33 -9.18 -4.34
N GLU A 109 -15.97 -9.22 -3.17
CA GLU A 109 -17.31 -8.66 -2.96
C GLU A 109 -17.31 -7.14 -3.16
N ILE A 110 -16.37 -6.43 -2.55
CA ILE A 110 -16.22 -4.98 -2.67
C ILE A 110 -15.88 -4.56 -4.10
N GLU A 111 -15.00 -5.30 -4.79
CA GLU A 111 -14.68 -5.05 -6.20
C GLU A 111 -15.92 -5.17 -7.09
N THR A 112 -16.70 -6.23 -6.89
CA THR A 112 -17.95 -6.47 -7.62
C THR A 112 -18.97 -5.36 -7.32
N LEU A 113 -19.10 -4.96 -6.05
CA LEU A 113 -19.97 -3.87 -5.64
C LEU A 113 -19.60 -2.57 -6.36
N ILE A 114 -18.36 -2.09 -6.21
CA ILE A 114 -17.90 -0.81 -6.78
C ILE A 114 -18.07 -0.77 -8.30
N THR A 115 -17.70 -1.84 -9.00
CA THR A 115 -17.75 -1.89 -10.47
C THR A 115 -19.17 -1.98 -11.03
N SER A 116 -20.10 -2.55 -10.25
CA SER A 116 -21.50 -2.71 -10.63
C SER A 116 -22.40 -1.52 -10.27
N LEU A 117 -21.92 -0.57 -9.47
CA LEU A 117 -22.71 0.60 -9.06
C LEU A 117 -23.31 1.36 -10.26
N PRO A 118 -24.59 1.79 -10.20
CA PRO A 118 -25.21 2.60 -11.25
C PRO A 118 -24.41 3.87 -11.58
N LEU A 119 -23.82 4.50 -10.56
CA LEU A 119 -22.93 5.64 -10.73
C LEU A 119 -21.72 5.30 -11.63
N ALA A 120 -21.02 4.19 -11.34
CA ALA A 120 -19.87 3.76 -12.13
C ALA A 120 -20.26 3.43 -13.58
N GLN A 121 -21.40 2.76 -13.77
CA GLN A 121 -21.92 2.46 -15.11
C GLN A 121 -22.27 3.73 -15.89
N SER A 122 -22.91 4.71 -15.25
CA SER A 122 -23.27 5.98 -15.89
C SER A 122 -22.05 6.79 -16.31
N LEU A 123 -20.99 6.82 -15.49
CA LEU A 123 -19.74 7.51 -15.79
C LEU A 123 -18.99 6.81 -16.93
N ARG A 124 -19.00 5.48 -16.97
CA ARG A 124 -18.40 4.69 -18.06
C ARG A 124 -19.08 4.90 -19.42
N GLN A 125 -20.37 5.20 -19.42
CA GLN A 125 -21.13 5.51 -20.64
C GLN A 125 -20.90 6.95 -21.13
N ASN A 126 -20.32 7.82 -20.29
CA ASN A 126 -20.05 9.20 -20.66
C ASN A 126 -18.67 9.31 -21.37
N PRO A 127 -18.63 9.70 -22.66
CA PRO A 127 -17.39 9.76 -23.44
C PRO A 127 -16.40 10.84 -22.95
N ASP A 128 -16.84 11.79 -22.12
CA ASP A 128 -15.97 12.83 -21.56
C ASP A 128 -15.08 12.31 -20.42
N PHE A 129 -15.38 11.14 -19.85
CA PHE A 129 -14.65 10.54 -18.74
C PHE A 129 -13.73 9.40 -19.18
N SER A 130 -12.52 9.37 -18.61
CA SER A 130 -11.64 8.20 -18.65
C SER A 130 -11.68 7.44 -17.33
N GLU A 131 -11.85 6.12 -17.40
CA GLU A 131 -11.89 5.22 -16.25
C GLU A 131 -10.50 4.62 -15.99
N SER A 132 -10.05 4.61 -14.73
CA SER A 132 -8.76 4.01 -14.36
C SER A 132 -8.70 3.59 -12.88
N ARG A 133 -7.64 2.87 -12.51
CA ARG A 133 -7.21 2.63 -11.12
C ARG A 133 -5.88 3.34 -10.89
N PRO A 134 -5.86 4.60 -10.43
CA PRO A 134 -4.64 5.39 -10.40
C PRO A 134 -3.53 4.79 -9.53
N HIS A 135 -3.89 4.08 -8.45
CA HIS A 135 -2.95 3.37 -7.58
C HIS A 135 -2.24 2.20 -8.28
N MET A 136 -2.88 1.61 -9.29
CA MET A 136 -2.31 0.51 -10.07
C MET A 136 -1.33 0.98 -11.13
N LYS A 137 -1.32 2.28 -11.46
CA LYS A 137 -0.32 2.87 -12.38
C LYS A 137 1.07 3.00 -11.75
N LEU A 138 1.19 2.96 -10.42
CA LEU A 138 2.48 2.95 -9.74
C LEU A 138 3.16 1.59 -9.92
N PRO A 139 4.46 1.51 -10.22
CA PRO A 139 5.19 0.25 -10.25
C PRO A 139 5.10 -0.49 -8.90
N PRO A 140 4.98 -1.83 -8.86
CA PRO A 140 4.80 -2.59 -7.62
C PRO A 140 5.85 -2.28 -6.54
N ALA A 141 7.12 -2.12 -6.94
CA ALA A 141 8.22 -1.80 -6.03
C ALA A 141 8.07 -0.45 -5.32
N TRP A 142 7.37 0.52 -5.94
CA TRP A 142 7.10 1.83 -5.34
C TRP A 142 5.75 1.89 -4.66
N ARG A 143 4.77 1.16 -5.20
CA ARG A 143 3.42 1.05 -4.65
C ARG A 143 3.44 0.58 -3.19
N ALA A 144 4.26 -0.42 -2.86
CA ALA A 144 4.40 -0.94 -1.50
C ALA A 144 4.89 0.11 -0.48
N HIS A 145 5.55 1.17 -0.94
CA HIS A 145 6.07 2.27 -0.12
C HIS A 145 5.28 3.57 -0.29
N ASN A 146 4.13 3.51 -0.98
CA ASN A 146 3.22 4.64 -1.12
C ASN A 146 2.18 4.64 0.00
N LEU A 147 1.79 5.83 0.47
CA LEU A 147 0.81 5.96 1.55
C LEU A 147 -0.56 5.41 1.13
N THR A 148 -1.15 5.90 0.04
CA THR A 148 -2.53 5.56 -0.35
C THR A 148 -2.60 4.33 -1.24
N ALA A 149 -1.65 4.17 -2.17
CA ALA A 149 -1.62 3.04 -3.10
C ALA A 149 -1.05 1.75 -2.50
N GLY A 150 -0.49 1.80 -1.29
CA GLY A 150 0.12 0.65 -0.61
C GLY A 150 -0.23 0.56 0.87
N THR A 151 0.29 1.47 1.69
CA THR A 151 0.18 1.41 3.16
C THR A 151 -1.28 1.36 3.64
N LEU A 152 -2.16 2.13 3.01
CA LEU A 152 -3.58 2.21 3.34
C LEU A 152 -4.47 1.27 2.50
N LEU A 153 -3.88 0.45 1.63
CA LEU A 153 -4.60 -0.48 0.77
C LEU A 153 -4.59 -1.89 1.39
N GLY A 154 -5.73 -2.57 1.36
CA GLY A 154 -5.90 -3.96 1.81
C GLY A 154 -7.09 -4.18 2.74
N PRO A 155 -7.32 -5.43 3.18
CA PRO A 155 -8.47 -5.81 4.02
C PRO A 155 -8.56 -4.95 5.28
N GLY A 156 -9.79 -4.56 5.65
CA GLY A 156 -10.04 -3.65 6.76
C GLY A 156 -9.63 -2.19 6.53
N ARG A 157 -8.98 -1.84 5.41
CA ARG A 157 -8.57 -0.47 5.07
C ARG A 157 -9.30 0.03 3.82
N VAL A 158 -8.59 0.63 2.86
CA VAL A 158 -9.12 0.77 1.51
C VAL A 158 -9.06 -0.61 0.88
N THR A 159 -10.16 -1.36 0.93
CA THR A 159 -10.16 -2.81 0.66
C THR A 159 -9.66 -3.15 -0.75
N VAL A 160 -10.06 -2.37 -1.75
CA VAL A 160 -9.63 -2.49 -3.15
C VAL A 160 -9.15 -1.14 -3.66
N PRO A 161 -8.25 -1.07 -4.66
CA PRO A 161 -7.83 0.22 -5.22
C PRO A 161 -9.06 1.06 -5.60
N PRO A 162 -9.08 2.37 -5.40
CA PRO A 162 -10.22 3.18 -5.79
C PRO A 162 -10.45 3.14 -7.30
N LEU A 163 -11.72 3.10 -7.71
CA LEU A 163 -12.12 3.27 -9.10
C LEU A 163 -12.29 4.75 -9.39
N ALA A 164 -11.61 5.26 -10.42
CA ALA A 164 -11.58 6.69 -10.71
C ALA A 164 -12.08 6.99 -12.13
N PHE A 165 -12.78 8.11 -12.25
CA PHE A 165 -13.26 8.69 -13.50
C PHE A 165 -12.77 10.13 -13.58
N ALA A 166 -11.97 10.45 -14.58
CA ALA A 166 -11.45 11.80 -14.77
C ALA A 166 -12.00 12.40 -16.07
N GLU A 167 -12.59 13.59 -15.98
CA GLU A 167 -13.09 14.29 -17.15
C GLU A 167 -11.94 14.91 -17.96
N ALA A 168 -12.08 14.89 -19.28
CA ALA A 168 -11.11 15.47 -20.20
C ALA A 168 -10.75 16.93 -19.84
N GLY A 169 -9.44 17.22 -19.85
CA GLY A 169 -8.92 18.54 -19.50
C GLY A 169 -8.94 18.88 -18.01
N GLY A 170 -9.26 17.93 -17.13
CA GLY A 170 -9.18 18.10 -15.69
C GLY A 170 -10.30 18.97 -15.12
N LYS A 171 -11.48 18.92 -15.73
CA LYS A 171 -12.65 19.70 -15.33
C LYS A 171 -13.30 19.14 -14.07
N SER A 172 -13.55 17.84 -14.04
CA SER A 172 -14.14 17.14 -12.91
C SER A 172 -13.51 15.77 -12.70
N TYR A 173 -13.72 15.23 -11.50
CA TYR A 173 -13.18 13.94 -11.08
C TYR A 173 -14.13 13.27 -10.11
N VAL A 174 -14.34 11.97 -10.30
CA VAL A 174 -15.11 11.12 -9.40
C VAL A 174 -14.25 9.93 -9.01
N GLN A 175 -14.19 9.62 -7.72
CA GLN A 175 -13.51 8.44 -7.21
C GLN A 175 -14.43 7.67 -6.27
N ILE A 176 -14.54 6.37 -6.48
CA ILE A 176 -15.35 5.45 -5.68
C ILE A 176 -14.40 4.53 -4.91
N PHE A 177 -14.57 4.45 -3.61
CA PHE A 177 -13.68 3.67 -2.74
C PHE A 177 -14.44 3.11 -1.53
N HIS A 178 -14.02 1.95 -1.08
CA HIS A 178 -14.47 1.37 0.18
C HIS A 178 -13.57 1.84 1.34
N VAL A 179 -14.14 2.00 2.53
CA VAL A 179 -13.41 2.31 3.76
C VAL A 179 -13.71 1.26 4.82
N GLY A 180 -12.68 0.61 5.35
CA GLY A 180 -12.80 -0.39 6.41
C GLY A 180 -12.48 0.13 7.81
N SER A 181 -12.69 -0.73 8.79
CA SER A 181 -12.56 -0.42 10.22
C SER A 181 -11.14 -0.08 10.71
N ASP A 182 -10.06 -0.53 10.06
CA ASP A 182 -8.67 -0.19 10.43
C ASP A 182 -8.31 1.27 10.13
N LEU A 183 -9.16 1.99 9.38
CA LEU A 183 -9.03 3.43 9.14
C LEU A 183 -9.74 4.27 10.20
N CYS A 184 -10.33 3.65 11.22
CA CYS A 184 -11.06 4.34 12.28
C CYS A 184 -10.15 5.18 13.19
N GLY A 185 -10.60 6.38 13.52
CA GLY A 185 -10.01 7.21 14.58
C GLY A 185 -10.75 7.03 15.92
N HIS A 186 -12.08 6.92 15.84
CA HIS A 186 -12.96 6.58 16.94
C HIS A 186 -13.67 5.27 16.60
N VAL A 187 -14.22 4.57 17.60
CA VAL A 187 -14.88 3.27 17.38
C VAL A 187 -15.96 3.39 16.31
N GLY A 188 -15.76 2.70 15.18
CA GLY A 188 -16.68 2.68 14.03
C GLY A 188 -16.70 3.94 13.17
N ILE A 189 -15.87 4.95 13.43
CA ILE A 189 -15.81 6.20 12.67
C ILE A 189 -14.42 6.36 12.05
N VAL A 190 -14.39 6.41 10.72
CA VAL A 190 -13.19 6.64 9.90
C VAL A 190 -12.51 7.95 10.34
N HIS A 191 -11.20 7.89 10.50
CA HIS A 191 -10.40 9.02 10.98
C HIS A 191 -10.50 10.19 10.00
N GLY A 192 -10.75 11.41 10.51
CA GLY A 192 -10.86 12.60 9.66
C GLY A 192 -9.62 12.85 8.81
N GLY A 193 -8.43 12.56 9.34
CA GLY A 193 -7.16 12.60 8.59
C GLY A 193 -7.08 11.64 7.40
N PHE A 194 -7.79 10.51 7.42
CA PHE A 194 -7.91 9.65 6.23
C PHE A 194 -8.78 10.35 5.16
N LEU A 195 -9.93 10.90 5.56
CA LEU A 195 -10.77 11.69 4.63
C LEU A 195 -10.00 12.88 4.04
N ALA A 196 -9.18 13.55 4.86
CA ALA A 196 -8.30 14.61 4.39
C ALA A 196 -7.27 14.13 3.37
N THR A 197 -6.71 12.93 3.58
CA THR A 197 -5.74 12.31 2.66
C THR A 197 -6.41 12.00 1.31
N VAL A 198 -7.62 11.44 1.34
CA VAL A 198 -8.38 11.14 0.11
C VAL A 198 -8.81 12.42 -0.60
N LEU A 199 -9.24 13.45 0.13
CA LEU A 199 -9.56 14.77 -0.44
C LEU A 199 -8.32 15.39 -1.10
N ASP A 200 -7.16 15.39 -0.43
CA ASP A 200 -5.93 15.92 -1.03
C ASP A 200 -5.57 15.20 -2.33
N GLU A 201 -5.57 13.86 -2.33
CA GLU A 201 -5.25 13.06 -3.51
C GLU A 201 -6.27 13.27 -4.64
N GLY A 202 -7.56 13.19 -4.34
CA GLY A 202 -8.63 13.28 -5.33
C GLY A 202 -8.74 14.67 -5.97
N LEU A 203 -8.63 15.73 -5.17
CA LEU A 203 -8.67 17.10 -5.70
C LEU A 203 -7.40 17.42 -6.51
N ALA A 204 -6.24 16.88 -6.14
CA ALA A 204 -5.02 17.00 -6.95
C ALA A 204 -5.21 16.32 -8.32
N ARG A 205 -5.71 15.08 -8.33
CA ARG A 205 -5.98 14.31 -9.55
C ARG A 205 -6.96 15.00 -10.48
N CYS A 206 -7.96 15.69 -9.94
CA CYS A 206 -8.91 16.46 -10.71
C CYS A 206 -8.24 17.50 -11.61
N CYS A 207 -7.30 18.28 -11.07
CA CYS A 207 -6.73 19.42 -11.79
C CYS A 207 -5.41 19.12 -12.52
N PHE A 208 -4.82 17.93 -12.37
CA PHE A 208 -3.52 17.64 -12.97
C PHE A 208 -3.51 17.89 -14.47
N ALA A 209 -4.53 17.44 -15.20
CA ALA A 209 -4.63 17.64 -16.65
C ALA A 209 -4.79 19.10 -17.07
N ALA A 210 -5.28 19.95 -16.17
CA ALA A 210 -5.43 21.38 -16.39
C ALA A 210 -4.15 22.17 -16.06
N LEU A 211 -3.19 21.54 -15.35
CA LEU A 211 -1.94 22.15 -14.95
C LEU A 211 -0.81 21.87 -15.96
N PRO A 212 0.17 22.78 -16.07
CA PRO A 212 1.35 22.56 -16.89
C PRO A 212 2.03 21.22 -16.58
N HIS A 213 2.31 20.46 -17.64
CA HIS A 213 2.97 19.15 -17.61
C HIS A 213 2.22 18.05 -16.84
N GLY A 214 0.99 18.27 -16.39
CA GLY A 214 0.24 17.25 -15.65
C GLY A 214 0.64 17.16 -14.16
N VAL A 215 1.29 18.19 -13.61
CA VAL A 215 1.87 18.13 -12.25
C VAL A 215 1.38 19.30 -11.40
N GLY A 216 0.87 18.97 -10.22
CA GLY A 216 0.48 19.94 -9.18
C GLY A 216 0.91 19.46 -7.80
N LEU A 217 1.32 20.39 -6.95
CA LEU A 217 1.60 20.15 -5.53
C LEU A 217 0.64 20.96 -4.67
N THR A 218 0.18 20.38 -3.56
CA THR A 218 -0.74 21.04 -2.63
C THR A 218 -0.08 22.25 -2.00
N ALA A 219 -0.67 23.44 -2.18
CA ALA A 219 -0.25 24.67 -1.53
C ALA A 219 -1.19 25.05 -0.37
N LYS A 220 -2.49 24.77 -0.50
CA LYS A 220 -3.49 24.93 0.56
C LYS A 220 -4.54 23.83 0.42
N LEU A 221 -4.97 23.28 1.54
CA LEU A 221 -6.14 22.43 1.66
C LEU A 221 -6.96 22.87 2.87
N GLU A 222 -8.22 23.21 2.65
CA GLU A 222 -9.17 23.60 3.70
C GLU A 222 -10.34 22.63 3.69
N ILE A 223 -10.66 22.04 4.84
CA ILE A 223 -11.64 20.96 4.96
C ILE A 223 -12.69 21.31 6.01
N ASN A 224 -13.95 21.09 5.67
CA ASN A 224 -15.08 21.16 6.57
C ASN A 224 -15.69 19.77 6.74
N TYR A 225 -15.54 19.17 7.92
CA TYR A 225 -16.19 17.91 8.29
C TYR A 225 -17.65 18.20 8.67
N LYS A 226 -18.59 17.54 8.00
CA LYS A 226 -20.03 17.81 8.09
C LYS A 226 -20.78 16.71 8.83
N ALA A 227 -20.38 15.45 8.67
CA ALA A 227 -21.01 14.29 9.29
C ALA A 227 -19.97 13.18 9.56
N PRO A 228 -20.21 12.26 10.53
CA PRO A 228 -19.32 11.14 10.77
C PRO A 228 -19.32 10.17 9.59
N ALA A 229 -18.13 9.76 9.16
CA ALA A 229 -17.94 8.70 8.18
C ALA A 229 -17.84 7.35 8.90
N TYR A 230 -18.88 6.53 8.85
CA TYR A 230 -18.83 5.17 9.41
C TYR A 230 -17.90 4.27 8.58
N ALA A 231 -17.29 3.28 9.22
CA ALA A 231 -16.53 2.25 8.51
C ALA A 231 -17.44 1.25 7.79
N ASP A 232 -16.82 0.42 6.96
CA ASP A 232 -17.39 -0.70 6.21
C ASP A 232 -18.50 -0.25 5.25
N GLN A 233 -18.23 0.82 4.50
CA GLN A 233 -19.11 1.34 3.46
C GLN A 233 -18.34 1.86 2.24
N VAL A 234 -19.04 2.00 1.12
CA VAL A 234 -18.51 2.66 -0.08
C VAL A 234 -18.83 4.15 -0.02
N LEU A 235 -17.81 4.96 -0.29
CA LEU A 235 -17.87 6.41 -0.37
C LEU A 235 -17.52 6.90 -1.78
N VAL A 236 -17.98 8.10 -2.10
CA VAL A 236 -17.73 8.77 -3.37
C VAL A 236 -17.05 10.10 -3.08
N LEU A 237 -15.88 10.33 -3.67
CA LEU A 237 -15.28 11.65 -3.78
C LEU A 237 -15.71 12.27 -5.11
N ARG A 238 -16.14 13.53 -5.06
CA ARG A 238 -16.37 14.37 -6.24
C ARG A 238 -15.51 15.61 -6.15
N ALA A 239 -14.91 16.00 -7.26
CA ALA A 239 -14.11 17.21 -7.35
C ALA A 239 -14.34 17.93 -8.68
N THR A 240 -14.15 19.25 -8.66
CA THR A 240 -14.27 20.13 -9.82
C THR A 240 -13.19 21.20 -9.76
N THR A 241 -12.45 21.36 -10.86
CA THR A 241 -11.50 22.45 -11.02
C THR A 241 -12.29 23.73 -11.30
N THR A 242 -12.32 24.65 -10.34
CA THR A 242 -13.13 25.87 -10.43
C THR A 242 -12.40 27.00 -11.15
N LYS A 243 -11.05 27.00 -11.11
CA LYS A 243 -10.24 28.05 -11.70
C LYS A 243 -8.83 27.56 -12.01
N VAL A 244 -8.25 28.03 -13.12
CA VAL A 244 -6.84 27.81 -13.48
C VAL A 244 -6.19 29.12 -13.93
N GLU A 245 -5.05 29.47 -13.34
CA GLU A 245 -4.25 30.64 -13.71
C GLU A 245 -2.77 30.28 -13.78
N GLY A 246 -2.26 30.07 -15.00
CA GLY A 246 -0.87 29.73 -15.25
C GLY A 246 -0.48 28.41 -14.57
N ARG A 247 0.24 28.50 -13.44
CA ARG A 247 0.68 27.33 -12.66
C ARG A 247 -0.22 26.99 -11.48
N LYS A 248 -1.33 27.72 -11.28
CA LYS A 248 -2.22 27.57 -10.13
C LYS A 248 -3.55 26.97 -10.56
N ALA A 249 -4.06 25.99 -9.83
CA ALA A 249 -5.41 25.47 -9.99
C ALA A 249 -6.13 25.49 -8.64
N TRP A 250 -7.36 25.99 -8.64
CA TRP A 250 -8.28 25.93 -7.51
C TRP A 250 -9.29 24.82 -7.78
N VAL A 251 -9.50 23.98 -6.77
CA VAL A 251 -10.36 22.81 -6.87
C VAL A 251 -11.26 22.78 -5.65
N GLU A 252 -12.52 22.48 -5.87
CA GLU A 252 -13.49 22.22 -4.81
C GLU A 252 -13.99 20.79 -4.93
N GLY A 253 -14.37 20.20 -3.82
CA GLY A 253 -14.90 18.84 -3.82
C GLY A 253 -15.39 18.40 -2.47
N HIS A 254 -15.91 17.18 -2.41
CA HIS A 254 -16.46 16.59 -1.20
C HIS A 254 -16.44 15.07 -1.27
N ILE A 255 -16.51 14.45 -0.10
CA ILE A 255 -16.76 13.02 0.08
C ILE A 255 -18.20 12.86 0.57
N GLU A 256 -18.95 11.98 -0.07
CA GLU A 256 -20.34 11.64 0.24
C GLU A 256 -20.56 10.13 0.35
N THR A 257 -21.63 9.75 1.05
CA THR A 257 -22.11 8.37 1.05
C THR A 257 -22.74 8.01 -0.30
N LEU A 258 -22.91 6.71 -0.57
CA LEU A 258 -23.93 6.31 -1.54
C LEU A 258 -25.34 6.72 -1.05
N PRO A 259 -26.28 6.99 -1.96
CA PRO A 259 -27.70 7.09 -1.62
C PRO A 259 -28.16 5.84 -0.88
N LYS A 260 -28.90 6.00 0.21
CA LYS A 260 -29.43 4.87 0.99
C LYS A 260 -30.55 4.13 0.25
N GLU A 261 -31.32 4.87 -0.54
CA GLU A 261 -32.47 4.42 -1.29
C GLU A 261 -32.51 5.15 -2.64
N ASP A 262 -33.18 4.60 -3.64
CA ASP A 262 -33.33 5.24 -4.95
C ASP A 262 -34.05 6.59 -4.82
N GLY A 263 -33.39 7.66 -5.26
CA GLY A 263 -33.90 9.03 -5.18
C GLY A 263 -33.62 9.74 -3.86
N ALA A 264 -32.95 9.10 -2.90
CA ALA A 264 -32.45 9.78 -1.72
C ALA A 264 -31.17 10.58 -2.04
N GLU A 265 -31.03 11.75 -1.42
CA GLU A 265 -29.80 12.54 -1.53
C GLU A 265 -28.66 11.89 -0.75
N PRO A 266 -27.44 11.82 -1.32
CA PRO A 266 -26.26 11.34 -0.61
C PRO A 266 -25.91 12.30 0.55
N THR A 267 -25.34 11.75 1.63
CA THR A 267 -24.91 12.59 2.75
C THR A 267 -23.48 13.03 2.56
N VAL A 268 -23.25 14.35 2.47
CA VAL A 268 -21.90 14.92 2.44
C VAL A 268 -21.24 14.76 3.81
N LEU A 269 -20.12 14.05 3.85
CA LEU A 269 -19.35 13.73 5.05
C LEU A 269 -18.28 14.78 5.32
N ALA A 270 -17.57 15.19 4.29
CA ALA A 270 -16.55 16.24 4.33
C ALA A 270 -16.50 16.99 3.01
N SER A 271 -16.28 18.30 3.05
CA SER A 271 -16.12 19.16 1.88
C SER A 271 -14.76 19.88 1.95
N ALA A 272 -14.16 20.19 0.81
CA ALA A 272 -12.86 20.83 0.76
C ALA A 272 -12.73 21.84 -0.38
N SER A 273 -11.88 22.84 -0.14
CA SER A 273 -11.31 23.70 -1.18
C SER A 273 -9.79 23.61 -1.12
N ALA A 274 -9.16 23.56 -2.28
CA ALA A 274 -7.72 23.36 -2.39
C ALA A 274 -7.11 24.27 -3.46
N LEU A 275 -5.84 24.61 -3.24
CA LEU A 275 -4.97 25.28 -4.21
C LEU A 275 -3.80 24.35 -4.52
N TYR A 276 -3.67 23.99 -5.79
CA TYR A 276 -2.52 23.25 -6.32
C TYR A 276 -1.64 24.16 -7.17
N ILE A 277 -0.33 23.96 -7.07
CA ILE A 277 0.65 24.73 -7.82
C ILE A 277 1.61 23.79 -8.55
N SER A 278 1.69 23.93 -9.86
CA SER A 278 2.70 23.25 -10.67
C SER A 278 4.10 23.79 -10.34
N PRO A 279 5.07 22.93 -9.98
CA PRO A 279 6.41 23.36 -9.58
C PRO A 279 7.14 24.06 -10.75
N ARG A 280 8.07 24.95 -10.41
CA ARG A 280 8.98 25.52 -11.43
C ARG A 280 9.92 24.40 -11.89
N GLY A 281 10.09 24.21 -13.18
CA GLY A 281 10.92 23.13 -13.70
C GLY A 281 10.20 21.80 -13.90
N ALA A 282 8.86 21.78 -13.85
CA ALA A 282 8.05 20.56 -14.05
C ALA A 282 8.36 19.86 -15.38
N GLU A 283 8.83 20.59 -16.39
CA GLU A 283 9.26 20.03 -17.68
C GLU A 283 10.48 19.10 -17.58
N LYS A 284 11.28 19.23 -16.51
CA LYS A 284 12.48 18.40 -16.26
C LYS A 284 12.22 17.27 -15.27
N MET A 285 11.02 17.22 -14.67
CA MET A 285 10.67 16.15 -13.74
C MET A 285 10.35 14.89 -14.53
N ALA A 286 10.96 13.77 -14.13
CA ALA A 286 10.60 12.47 -14.69
C ALA A 286 9.12 12.19 -14.37
N LYS A 287 8.33 11.86 -15.38
CA LYS A 287 6.97 11.35 -15.18
C LYS A 287 7.08 9.93 -14.67
N VAL A 288 6.91 9.77 -13.36
CA VAL A 288 7.03 8.51 -12.62
C VAL A 288 5.91 7.54 -12.99
N TYR A 289 4.73 8.04 -13.37
CA TYR A 289 3.60 7.27 -13.91
C TYR A 289 2.65 8.21 -14.67
N SER A 290 1.82 7.65 -15.57
CA SER A 290 0.82 8.45 -16.30
C SER A 290 -0.28 8.92 -15.35
N VAL A 291 -0.66 10.17 -15.47
CA VAL A 291 -1.75 10.76 -14.68
C VAL A 291 -3.09 10.62 -15.40
N GLN A 292 -3.06 10.64 -16.73
CA GLN A 292 -4.13 10.32 -17.68
C GLN A 292 -3.44 9.74 -18.91
#